data_AF-A0A1Y2KUZ9-F1
#
_entry.id   AF-A0A1Y2KUZ9-F1
#
_cell.length_a   1.000
_cell.length_b   1.000
_cell.length_c   1.000
_cell.angle_alpha   90.00
_cell.angle_beta   90.00
_cell.angle_gamma   90.00
#
_symmetry.space_group_name_H-M   'P 1'
#
loop_
_entity.id
_entity.type
_entity.pdbx_description
1 polymer ?
#
loop_
_entity_poly.entity_id
_entity_poly.type
_entity_poly.pdbx_seq_one_letter_code
_entity_poly.pdbx_strand_id
1 'polypeptide(L)'
;MNLINQAMAAGAKTGEIILYIANWIVADYWPGLLSLIFFTAAAVLGIWIGYKSRSFITAYKNAIISVDKAASGHKNLDLSSLEEKLNSQKTRPAHRLANAFKEFRETLLEIGSGDETTVKNAIRPSAFLNADELGFSLRFYRIYPPLFVSVGLFFTFLGLVAVLSSTADILPHGQTTDQTATMNALRILLGKASAKFTISLSGLLCSILLNFWLKLCVHKIEDQADAFTVKLEEKMDFISLEGLAEKQLRAVEDQTLDMKDLITTMTAELSAPLKQVTESSIKNIDNMVGKLGENITSGLGGALEKFCTRIEEASNALDTMGTSLQQAAQQFDTTLKASTQTLDTSVQRLEQVSTQLTTAGKAVGEATPSLLETIKETNNHSLKIAEGSVSMVNAAKTTITEEKEIVTETMNALRDLIRSFESRAAAYDGQLEKAFKTYQDEVAKTIDRLERHGSGVQDRFVEALGVLQTVIENAKSFEPESIAKSTNEGEPNEVET
;
A
#
# COMPACT_ATOMS: atom_id res chain seq x y z
N MET A 1 -53.77 13.07 -41.75
CA MET A 1 -53.32 13.50 -43.10
C MET A 1 -52.20 14.55 -43.05
N ASN A 2 -52.33 15.66 -42.32
CA ASN A 2 -51.35 16.77 -42.35
C ASN A 2 -49.93 16.44 -41.86
N LEU A 3 -49.78 15.65 -40.79
CA LEU A 3 -48.46 15.28 -40.26
C LEU A 3 -47.67 14.36 -41.22
N ILE A 4 -48.35 13.45 -41.91
CA ILE A 4 -47.72 12.55 -42.89
C ILE A 4 -47.30 13.35 -44.13
N ASN A 5 -48.12 14.29 -44.59
CA ASN A 5 -47.76 15.17 -45.71
C ASN A 5 -46.58 16.10 -45.37
N GLN A 6 -46.51 16.61 -44.13
CA GLN A 6 -45.36 17.39 -43.66
C GLN A 6 -44.09 16.54 -43.54
N ALA A 7 -44.21 15.29 -43.04
CA ALA A 7 -43.09 14.36 -42.99
C ALA A 7 -42.59 13.97 -44.40
N MET A 8 -43.49 13.75 -45.36
CA MET A 8 -43.14 13.49 -46.75
C MET A 8 -42.45 14.70 -47.41
N ALA A 9 -42.94 15.92 -47.18
CA ALA A 9 -42.31 17.13 -47.68
C ALA A 9 -40.93 17.40 -47.05
N ALA A 10 -40.77 17.11 -45.75
CA ALA A 10 -39.48 17.19 -45.06
C ALA A 10 -38.49 16.13 -45.58
N GLY A 11 -38.96 14.91 -45.84
CA GLY A 11 -38.17 13.84 -46.46
C GLY A 11 -37.68 14.21 -47.85
N ALA A 12 -38.56 14.76 -48.70
CA ALA A 12 -38.21 15.21 -50.04
C ALA A 12 -37.14 16.33 -50.03
N LYS A 13 -37.31 17.35 -49.17
CA LYS A 13 -36.30 18.41 -48.99
C LYS A 13 -34.96 17.87 -48.49
N THR A 14 -34.99 16.90 -47.58
CA THR A 14 -33.77 16.25 -47.06
C THR A 14 -33.05 15.49 -48.18
N GLY A 15 -33.79 14.78 -49.03
CA GLY A 15 -33.25 14.10 -50.22
C GLY A 15 -32.62 15.07 -51.22
N GLU A 16 -33.28 16.19 -51.51
CA GLU A 16 -32.76 17.24 -52.40
C GLU A 16 -31.46 17.87 -51.87
N ILE A 17 -31.38 18.11 -50.55
CA ILE A 17 -30.15 18.63 -49.92
C ILE A 17 -29.01 17.61 -50.06
N ILE A 18 -29.27 16.33 -49.81
CA ILE A 18 -28.26 15.27 -49.96
C ILE A 18 -27.80 15.20 -51.41
N LEU A 19 -28.72 15.22 -52.38
CA LEU A 19 -28.41 15.21 -53.81
C LEU A 19 -27.64 16.45 -54.25
N TYR A 20 -27.98 17.64 -53.73
CA TYR A 20 -27.24 18.87 -54.00
C TYR A 20 -25.79 18.77 -53.52
N ILE A 21 -25.56 18.29 -52.29
CA ILE A 21 -24.21 18.08 -51.75
C ILE A 21 -23.48 16.97 -52.53
N ALA A 22 -24.19 15.92 -52.93
CA ALA A 22 -23.63 14.79 -53.68
C ALA A 22 -23.21 15.19 -55.11
N ASN A 23 -24.01 16.03 -55.77
CA ASN A 23 -23.75 16.50 -57.14
C ASN A 23 -22.49 17.39 -57.20
N TRP A 24 -22.16 18.05 -56.08
CA TRP A 24 -20.90 18.78 -55.94
C TRP A 24 -19.67 17.88 -56.12
N ILE A 25 -19.79 16.59 -55.82
CA ILE A 25 -18.71 15.61 -55.88
C ILE A 25 -18.65 14.89 -57.25
N VAL A 26 -19.53 15.19 -58.22
CA VAL A 26 -19.64 14.42 -59.48
C VAL A 26 -18.50 14.66 -60.46
N ALA A 27 -17.83 15.81 -60.43
CA ALA A 27 -16.79 16.11 -61.43
C ALA A 27 -15.56 15.17 -61.31
N ASP A 28 -14.92 14.91 -62.45
CA ASP A 28 -13.91 13.84 -62.59
C ASP A 28 -12.65 14.04 -61.73
N TYR A 29 -12.36 15.28 -61.30
CA TYR A 29 -11.19 15.61 -60.48
C TYR A 29 -11.42 15.45 -58.96
N TRP A 30 -12.67 15.37 -58.49
CA TRP A 30 -12.98 15.31 -57.05
C TRP A 30 -12.39 14.10 -56.32
N PRO A 31 -12.41 12.88 -56.88
CA PRO A 31 -11.81 11.73 -56.21
C PRO A 31 -10.32 11.93 -55.91
N GLY A 32 -9.55 12.41 -56.89
CA GLY A 32 -8.13 12.69 -56.71
C GLY A 32 -7.86 13.81 -55.71
N LEU A 33 -8.67 14.87 -55.74
CA LEU A 33 -8.53 15.99 -54.81
C LEU A 33 -8.84 15.58 -53.36
N LEU A 34 -9.90 14.81 -53.13
CA LEU A 34 -10.24 14.28 -51.80
C LEU A 34 -9.17 13.31 -51.29
N SER A 35 -8.65 12.44 -52.14
CA SER A 35 -7.51 11.58 -51.80
C SER A 35 -6.28 12.39 -51.38
N LEU A 36 -5.95 13.46 -52.12
CA LEU A 36 -4.83 14.35 -51.78
C LEU A 36 -5.07 15.09 -50.45
N ILE A 37 -6.30 15.53 -50.18
CA ILE A 37 -6.68 16.10 -48.89
C ILE A 37 -6.51 15.08 -47.77
N PHE A 38 -6.89 13.81 -47.97
CA PHE A 38 -6.66 12.78 -46.95
C PHE A 38 -5.19 12.55 -46.68
N PHE A 39 -4.34 12.42 -47.70
CA PHE A 39 -2.91 12.23 -47.49
C PHE A 39 -2.25 13.42 -46.81
N THR A 40 -2.60 14.65 -47.20
CA THR A 40 -2.05 15.86 -46.57
C THR A 40 -2.53 16.01 -45.13
N ALA A 41 -3.82 15.79 -44.85
CA ALA A 41 -4.35 15.81 -43.49
C ALA A 41 -3.72 14.72 -42.61
N ALA A 42 -3.57 13.49 -43.13
CA ALA A 42 -2.93 12.40 -42.42
C ALA A 42 -1.45 12.69 -42.15
N ALA A 43 -0.72 13.29 -43.10
CA ALA A 43 0.66 13.69 -42.93
C ALA A 43 0.81 14.79 -41.87
N VAL A 44 -0.02 15.84 -41.90
CA VAL A 44 -0.01 16.92 -40.90
C VAL A 44 -0.31 16.37 -39.51
N LEU A 45 -1.34 15.52 -39.37
CA LEU A 45 -1.66 14.87 -38.11
C LEU A 45 -0.54 13.94 -37.64
N GLY A 46 0.07 13.16 -38.52
CA GLY A 46 1.19 12.27 -38.21
C GLY A 46 2.42 13.04 -37.71
N ILE A 47 2.78 14.15 -38.37
CA ILE A 47 3.86 15.05 -37.96
C ILE A 47 3.54 15.68 -36.60
N TRP A 48 2.30 16.13 -36.40
CA TRP A 48 1.86 16.73 -35.13
C TRP A 48 1.93 15.74 -33.96
N ILE A 49 1.41 14.52 -34.16
CA ILE A 49 1.50 13.42 -33.18
C ILE A 49 2.97 13.09 -32.89
N GLY A 50 3.81 13.03 -33.92
CA GLY A 50 5.25 12.78 -33.79
C GLY A 50 5.96 13.88 -32.99
N TYR A 51 5.64 15.16 -33.24
CA TYR A 51 6.19 16.30 -32.51
C TYR A 51 5.78 16.27 -31.03
N LYS A 52 4.49 16.02 -30.74
CA LYS A 52 3.98 15.85 -29.37
C LYS A 52 4.64 14.66 -28.65
N SER A 53 4.71 13.50 -29.31
CA SER A 53 5.35 12.30 -28.77
C SER A 53 6.83 12.54 -28.47
N ARG A 54 7.57 13.19 -29.38
CA ARG A 54 8.97 13.59 -29.13
C ARG A 54 9.10 14.49 -27.91
N SER A 55 8.21 15.47 -27.74
CA SER A 55 8.23 16.34 -26.56
C SER A 55 8.04 15.56 -25.25
N PHE A 56 7.19 14.54 -25.23
CA PHE A 56 7.00 13.68 -24.05
C PHE A 56 8.20 12.78 -23.80
N ILE A 57 8.74 12.14 -24.85
CA ILE A 57 9.95 11.32 -24.79
C ILE A 57 11.14 12.14 -24.26
N THR A 58 11.32 13.36 -24.74
CA THR A 58 12.39 14.24 -24.26
C THR A 58 12.22 14.60 -22.78
N ALA A 59 10.99 14.80 -22.30
CA ALA A 59 10.75 15.06 -20.88
C ALA A 59 11.17 13.86 -20.00
N TYR A 60 10.76 12.64 -20.36
CA TYR A 60 11.21 11.43 -19.65
C TYR A 60 12.73 11.23 -19.71
N LYS A 61 13.34 11.42 -20.88
CA LYS A 61 14.82 11.32 -21.01
C LYS A 61 15.54 12.32 -20.13
N ASN A 62 15.07 13.56 -20.08
CA ASN A 62 15.67 14.58 -19.21
C ASN A 62 15.46 14.25 -17.73
N ALA A 63 14.33 13.65 -17.37
CA ALA A 63 14.09 13.18 -16.01
C ALA A 63 15.01 12.03 -15.61
N ILE A 64 15.22 11.04 -16.50
CA ILE A 64 16.20 9.96 -16.32
C ILE A 64 17.60 10.54 -16.08
N ILE A 65 18.03 11.48 -16.93
CA ILE A 65 19.33 12.16 -16.76
C ILE A 65 19.40 12.91 -15.41
N SER A 66 18.28 13.44 -14.94
CA SER A 66 18.22 14.14 -13.66
C SER A 66 18.37 13.17 -12.48
N VAL A 67 17.80 11.97 -12.58
CA VAL A 67 17.98 10.88 -11.59
C VAL A 67 19.44 10.46 -11.52
N ASP A 68 20.08 10.19 -12.68
CA ASP A 68 21.50 9.80 -12.72
C ASP A 68 22.42 10.87 -12.11
N LYS A 69 22.09 12.16 -12.30
CA LYS A 69 22.84 13.28 -11.73
C LYS A 69 22.53 13.56 -10.25
N ALA A 70 21.40 13.08 -9.72
CA ALA A 70 21.00 13.24 -8.32
C ALA A 70 21.41 12.03 -7.48
N ALA A 71 21.81 10.93 -8.12
CA ALA A 71 22.32 9.76 -7.44
C ALA A 71 23.77 9.96 -6.98
N SER A 72 24.00 9.86 -5.67
CA SER A 72 25.33 9.90 -5.04
C SER A 72 25.71 8.48 -4.56
N GLY A 73 25.97 7.57 -5.51
CA GLY A 73 26.41 6.20 -5.23
C GLY A 73 25.33 5.12 -5.44
N HIS A 74 25.50 3.97 -4.78
CA HIS A 74 24.51 2.88 -4.79
C HIS A 74 23.38 3.19 -3.81
N LYS A 75 22.13 3.17 -4.29
CA LYS A 75 20.90 3.35 -3.51
C LYS A 75 20.83 4.60 -2.61
N ASN A 76 21.46 5.69 -3.03
CA ASN A 76 21.37 6.98 -2.37
C ASN A 76 20.96 8.05 -3.39
N LEU A 77 19.71 8.50 -3.29
CA LEU A 77 19.10 9.47 -4.18
C LEU A 77 18.78 10.74 -3.40
N ASP A 78 19.40 11.86 -3.80
CA ASP A 78 19.02 13.16 -3.26
C ASP A 78 17.72 13.64 -3.91
N LEU A 79 16.61 13.42 -3.18
CA LEU A 79 15.26 13.79 -3.61
C LEU A 79 15.10 15.29 -3.84
N SER A 80 15.79 16.12 -3.06
CA SER A 80 15.64 17.58 -3.13
C SER A 80 16.31 18.12 -4.39
N SER A 81 17.54 17.66 -4.72
CA SER A 81 18.17 18.07 -5.98
C SER A 81 17.51 17.47 -7.21
N LEU A 82 16.91 16.27 -7.10
CA LEU A 82 16.11 15.70 -8.18
C LEU A 82 14.85 16.54 -8.45
N GLU A 83 14.10 16.90 -7.42
CA GLU A 83 12.91 17.73 -7.56
C GLU A 83 13.25 19.11 -8.12
N GLU A 84 14.32 19.76 -7.65
CA GLU A 84 14.78 21.04 -8.17
C GLU A 84 15.13 20.95 -9.67
N LYS A 85 15.86 19.90 -10.09
CA LYS A 85 16.20 19.67 -11.50
C LYS A 85 14.97 19.39 -12.35
N LEU A 86 13.99 18.63 -11.86
CA LEU A 86 12.73 18.39 -12.56
C LEU A 86 11.92 19.69 -12.71
N ASN A 87 11.83 20.50 -11.67
CA ASN A 87 11.14 21.79 -11.67
C ASN A 87 11.84 22.87 -12.51
N SER A 88 13.16 22.78 -12.71
CA SER A 88 13.91 23.72 -13.55
C SER A 88 13.55 23.64 -15.05
N GLN A 89 12.87 22.56 -15.46
CA GLN A 89 12.52 22.33 -16.85
C GLN A 89 11.25 23.10 -17.25
N LYS A 90 11.40 24.06 -18.17
CA LYS A 90 10.32 24.99 -18.60
C LYS A 90 9.21 24.38 -19.46
N THR A 91 9.26 23.08 -19.78
CA THR A 91 8.28 22.50 -20.71
C THR A 91 7.02 22.03 -19.97
N ARG A 92 5.83 22.19 -20.57
CA ARG A 92 4.57 21.72 -19.98
C ARG A 92 4.61 20.23 -19.58
N PRO A 93 5.15 19.30 -20.40
CA PRO A 93 5.26 17.90 -20.01
C PRO A 93 6.21 17.70 -18.82
N ALA A 94 7.32 18.43 -18.76
CA ALA A 94 8.24 18.34 -17.64
C ALA A 94 7.62 18.84 -16.33
N HIS A 95 6.83 19.92 -16.36
CA HIS A 95 6.09 20.37 -15.18
C HIS A 95 5.08 19.34 -14.67
N ARG A 96 4.37 18.65 -15.57
CA ARG A 96 3.47 17.55 -15.15
C ARG A 96 4.24 16.42 -14.49
N LEU A 97 5.37 16.04 -15.08
CA LEU A 97 6.24 15.01 -14.52
C LEU A 97 6.82 15.42 -13.16
N ALA A 98 7.20 16.69 -13.00
CA ALA A 98 7.67 17.23 -11.73
C ALA A 98 6.57 17.22 -10.65
N ASN A 99 5.33 17.60 -11.02
CA ASN A 99 4.20 17.53 -10.10
C ASN A 99 3.88 16.08 -9.68
N ALA A 100 3.83 15.14 -10.63
CA ALA A 100 3.62 13.72 -10.32
C ALA A 100 4.76 13.13 -9.48
N PHE A 101 6.00 13.57 -9.73
CA PHE A 101 7.14 13.21 -8.90
C PHE A 101 7.02 13.76 -7.48
N LYS A 102 6.49 14.97 -7.32
CA LYS A 102 6.21 15.55 -6.00
C LYS A 102 5.16 14.74 -5.23
N GLU A 103 4.05 14.36 -5.87
CA GLU A 103 3.05 13.47 -5.28
C GLU A 103 3.65 12.11 -4.91
N PHE A 104 4.47 11.54 -5.77
CA PHE A 104 5.22 10.32 -5.46
C PHE A 104 6.16 10.52 -4.26
N ARG A 105 6.87 11.65 -4.18
CA ARG A 105 7.79 11.98 -3.08
C ARG A 105 7.08 12.00 -1.73
N GLU A 106 5.83 12.47 -1.67
CA GLU A 106 5.03 12.47 -0.44
C GLU A 106 4.79 11.05 0.12
N THR A 107 4.93 10.02 -0.72
CA THR A 107 4.80 8.60 -0.31
C THR A 107 6.12 7.95 0.12
N LEU A 108 7.23 8.68 0.06
CA LEU A 108 8.56 8.16 0.38
C LEU A 108 8.88 8.28 1.86
N LEU A 109 9.57 7.25 2.36
CA LEU A 109 10.04 7.19 3.73
C LEU A 109 11.53 7.55 3.73
N GLU A 110 11.86 8.72 4.28
CA GLU A 110 13.24 9.11 4.59
C GLU A 110 13.61 8.52 5.95
N ILE A 111 14.49 7.52 5.98
CA ILE A 111 14.93 6.89 7.24
C ILE A 111 16.29 7.49 7.62
N GLY A 112 16.37 8.03 8.83
CA GLY A 112 17.56 8.69 9.39
C GLY A 112 18.72 7.73 9.67
N SER A 113 19.93 8.30 9.78
CA SER A 113 21.25 7.65 9.88
C SER A 113 21.28 6.34 10.67
N GLY A 114 21.25 5.22 9.94
CA GLY A 114 21.37 3.87 10.49
C GLY A 114 21.20 2.77 9.43
N ASP A 115 20.46 3.04 8.35
CA ASP A 115 20.26 2.14 7.21
C ASP A 115 21.23 2.43 6.04
N GLU A 116 21.56 1.40 5.24
CA GLU A 116 22.39 1.52 4.02
C GLU A 116 21.76 2.43 2.95
N THR A 117 20.45 2.67 3.03
CA THR A 117 19.68 3.45 2.07
C THR A 117 18.88 4.55 2.75
N THR A 118 19.08 5.78 2.29
CA THR A 118 18.46 6.98 2.89
C THR A 118 16.99 7.14 2.51
N VAL A 119 16.57 6.51 1.40
CA VAL A 119 15.22 6.67 0.83
C VAL A 119 14.61 5.32 0.50
N LYS A 120 13.42 5.06 1.03
CA LYS A 120 12.66 3.84 0.77
C LYS A 120 11.28 4.16 0.21
N ASN A 121 10.82 3.34 -0.74
CA ASN A 121 9.49 3.48 -1.32
C ASN A 121 8.55 2.37 -0.85
N ALA A 122 7.37 2.76 -0.38
CA ALA A 122 6.27 1.85 -0.03
C ALA A 122 5.35 1.55 -1.23
N ILE A 123 5.28 2.48 -2.19
CA ILE A 123 4.51 2.35 -3.42
C ILE A 123 5.49 2.37 -4.60
N ARG A 124 5.18 1.61 -5.66
CA ARG A 124 6.00 1.61 -6.88
C ARG A 124 5.85 2.95 -7.63
N PRO A 125 6.94 3.52 -8.18
CA PRO A 125 6.85 4.77 -8.92
C PRO A 125 5.94 4.71 -10.15
N SER A 126 5.76 3.52 -10.74
CA SER A 126 4.87 3.32 -11.89
C SER A 126 3.40 3.63 -11.58
N ALA A 127 2.98 3.65 -10.32
CA ALA A 127 1.64 4.07 -9.94
C ALA A 127 1.38 5.56 -10.27
N PHE A 128 2.41 6.41 -10.13
CA PHE A 128 2.29 7.87 -10.29
C PHE A 128 2.93 8.39 -11.58
N LEU A 129 3.98 7.72 -12.06
CA LEU A 129 4.83 8.20 -13.16
C LEU A 129 4.52 7.52 -14.50
N ASN A 130 3.40 6.80 -14.59
CA ASN A 130 2.96 6.16 -15.83
C ASN A 130 2.48 7.17 -16.87
N ALA A 131 2.52 6.76 -18.15
CA ALA A 131 2.16 7.63 -19.26
C ALA A 131 0.67 7.99 -19.31
N ASP A 132 -0.22 7.22 -18.68
CA ASP A 132 -1.67 7.46 -18.74
C ASP A 132 -2.11 8.53 -17.73
N GLU A 133 -1.66 8.43 -16.48
CA GLU A 133 -1.93 9.37 -15.39
C GLU A 133 -1.37 10.77 -15.72
N LEU A 134 -0.19 10.83 -16.35
CA LEU A 134 0.42 12.08 -16.84
C LEU A 134 -0.30 12.70 -18.05
N GLY A 135 -1.27 11.96 -18.64
CA GLY A 135 -2.00 12.35 -19.84
C GLY A 135 -1.12 12.35 -21.11
N PHE A 136 -0.09 11.51 -21.14
CA PHE A 136 0.81 11.32 -22.28
C PHE A 136 0.36 10.17 -23.21
N SER A 137 -0.68 9.42 -22.85
CA SER A 137 -1.22 8.27 -23.60
C SER A 137 -1.82 8.58 -24.99
N LEU A 138 -1.73 9.84 -25.46
CA LEU A 138 -2.24 10.29 -26.76
C LEU A 138 -3.72 9.88 -27.03
N ARG A 139 -4.50 9.62 -25.97
CA ARG A 139 -5.84 8.99 -26.04
C ARG A 139 -6.79 9.70 -27.01
N PHE A 140 -6.75 11.03 -27.03
CA PHE A 140 -7.55 11.85 -27.94
C PHE A 140 -7.23 11.59 -29.43
N TYR A 141 -5.99 11.25 -29.76
CA TYR A 141 -5.57 11.03 -31.15
C TYR A 141 -5.96 9.64 -31.69
N ARG A 142 -6.41 8.72 -30.82
CA ARG A 142 -6.85 7.37 -31.19
C ARG A 142 -8.14 7.37 -32.03
N ILE A 143 -8.88 8.47 -32.06
CA ILE A 143 -10.11 8.61 -32.87
C ILE A 143 -9.84 8.89 -34.35
N TYR A 144 -8.66 9.45 -34.70
CA TYR A 144 -8.40 9.87 -36.07
C TYR A 144 -8.36 8.71 -37.08
N PRO A 145 -7.64 7.59 -36.85
CA PRO A 145 -7.61 6.51 -37.82
C PRO A 145 -9.00 5.99 -38.25
N PRO A 146 -9.91 5.59 -37.34
CA PRO A 146 -11.23 5.12 -37.76
C PRO A 146 -12.05 6.23 -38.44
N LEU A 147 -11.87 7.50 -38.04
CA LEU A 147 -12.54 8.63 -38.66
C LEU A 147 -12.18 8.80 -40.15
N PHE A 148 -10.92 8.57 -40.55
CA PHE A 148 -10.55 8.59 -41.97
C PHE A 148 -11.28 7.53 -42.81
N VAL A 149 -11.50 6.34 -42.24
CA VAL A 149 -12.27 5.27 -42.91
C VAL A 149 -13.72 5.68 -43.04
N SER A 150 -14.34 6.15 -41.96
CA SER A 150 -15.74 6.57 -41.95
C SER A 150 -16.00 7.72 -42.92
N VAL A 151 -15.12 8.73 -42.95
CA VAL A 151 -15.24 9.88 -43.86
C VAL A 151 -15.01 9.44 -45.31
N GLY A 152 -14.04 8.56 -45.57
CA GLY A 152 -13.81 8.00 -46.91
C GLY A 152 -15.02 7.22 -47.44
N LEU A 153 -15.58 6.35 -46.61
CA LEU A 153 -16.78 5.56 -46.92
C LEU A 153 -18.01 6.46 -47.13
N PHE A 154 -18.18 7.50 -46.31
CA PHE A 154 -19.25 8.49 -46.47
C PHE A 154 -19.19 9.17 -47.84
N PHE A 155 -18.02 9.67 -48.24
CA PHE A 155 -17.85 10.31 -49.55
C PHE A 155 -17.99 9.35 -50.72
N THR A 156 -17.58 8.09 -50.58
CA THR A 156 -17.80 7.07 -51.61
C THR A 156 -19.28 6.79 -51.80
N PHE A 157 -20.05 6.59 -50.72
CA PHE A 157 -21.51 6.39 -50.83
C PHE A 157 -22.22 7.61 -51.41
N LEU A 158 -21.86 8.81 -50.94
CA LEU A 158 -22.42 10.05 -51.47
C LEU A 158 -22.11 10.21 -52.97
N GLY A 159 -20.89 9.89 -53.38
CA GLY A 159 -20.49 9.88 -54.79
C GLY A 159 -21.25 8.86 -55.63
N LEU A 160 -21.52 7.66 -55.11
CA LEU A 160 -22.32 6.64 -55.81
C LEU A 160 -23.77 7.09 -56.00
N VAL A 161 -24.40 7.68 -54.99
CA VAL A 161 -25.75 8.26 -55.09
C VAL A 161 -25.80 9.32 -56.18
N ALA A 162 -24.80 10.21 -56.23
CA ALA A 162 -24.70 11.26 -57.24
C ALA A 162 -24.57 10.67 -58.65
N VAL A 163 -23.68 9.69 -58.85
CA VAL A 163 -23.46 9.03 -60.15
C VAL A 163 -24.72 8.30 -60.63
N LEU A 164 -25.45 7.65 -59.73
CA LEU A 164 -26.72 6.98 -60.06
C LEU A 164 -27.78 8.00 -60.48
N SER A 165 -27.92 9.13 -59.75
CA SER A 165 -28.86 10.19 -60.13
C SER A 165 -28.54 10.80 -61.50
N SER A 166 -27.27 11.13 -61.75
CA SER A 166 -26.84 11.68 -63.04
C SER A 166 -26.98 10.69 -64.19
N THR A 167 -26.86 9.38 -63.93
CA THR A 167 -27.04 8.37 -64.99
C THR A 167 -28.52 8.09 -65.26
N ALA A 168 -29.37 8.17 -64.24
CA ALA A 168 -30.82 8.06 -64.41
C ALA A 168 -31.38 9.15 -65.32
N ASP A 169 -30.81 10.37 -65.30
CA ASP A 169 -31.16 11.46 -66.22
C ASP A 169 -30.72 11.20 -67.67
N ILE A 170 -29.65 10.43 -67.88
CA ILE A 170 -29.09 10.10 -69.21
C ILE A 170 -29.88 8.96 -69.88
N LEU A 171 -30.55 8.12 -69.11
CA LEU A 171 -31.42 7.07 -69.65
C LEU A 171 -32.72 7.71 -70.17
N PRO A 172 -33.02 7.65 -71.48
CA PRO A 172 -34.29 8.13 -72.00
C PRO A 172 -35.42 7.36 -71.30
N HIS A 173 -36.46 8.08 -70.88
CA HIS A 173 -37.62 7.56 -70.14
C HIS A 173 -38.42 6.54 -70.99
N GLY A 174 -37.89 5.33 -71.17
CA GLY A 174 -38.54 4.22 -71.86
C GLY A 174 -38.77 4.38 -73.36
N GLN A 175 -38.25 5.42 -74.01
CA GLN A 175 -38.48 5.67 -75.45
C GLN A 175 -37.18 6.00 -76.19
N THR A 176 -36.34 4.98 -76.44
CA THR A 176 -35.64 4.74 -77.72
C THR A 176 -34.69 3.56 -77.56
N THR A 177 -34.84 2.58 -78.45
CA THR A 177 -34.10 1.32 -78.60
C THR A 177 -32.65 1.54 -79.08
N ASP A 178 -31.90 2.46 -78.49
CA ASP A 178 -30.50 2.67 -78.85
C ASP A 178 -29.58 1.90 -77.89
N GLN A 179 -29.29 0.66 -78.30
CA GLN A 179 -28.41 -0.27 -77.58
C GLN A 179 -26.99 0.31 -77.40
N THR A 180 -26.58 1.26 -78.24
CA THR A 180 -25.26 1.91 -78.16
C THR A 180 -25.26 3.04 -77.12
N ALA A 181 -26.34 3.81 -77.02
CA ALA A 181 -26.50 4.85 -76.00
C ALA A 181 -26.54 4.26 -74.57
N THR A 182 -27.27 3.16 -74.39
CA THR A 182 -27.34 2.45 -73.10
C THR A 182 -25.99 1.84 -72.69
N MET A 183 -25.24 1.23 -73.63
CA MET A 183 -23.88 0.75 -73.35
C MET A 183 -22.91 1.88 -72.99
N ASN A 184 -23.03 3.04 -73.63
CA ASN A 184 -22.19 4.20 -73.29
C ASN A 184 -22.52 4.75 -71.89
N ALA A 185 -23.81 4.85 -71.54
CA ALA A 185 -24.25 5.25 -70.20
C ALA A 185 -23.73 4.30 -69.10
N LEU A 186 -23.76 2.98 -69.34
CA LEU A 186 -23.21 1.99 -68.41
C LEU A 186 -21.68 2.10 -68.26
N ARG A 187 -20.94 2.36 -69.34
CA ARG A 187 -19.49 2.61 -69.26
C ARG A 187 -19.15 3.87 -68.47
N ILE A 188 -19.91 4.95 -68.67
CA ILE A 188 -19.75 6.21 -67.93
C ILE A 188 -20.07 6.00 -66.45
N LEU A 189 -21.16 5.28 -66.14
CA LEU A 189 -21.53 4.93 -64.76
C LEU A 189 -20.42 4.14 -64.08
N LEU A 190 -19.94 3.06 -64.71
CA LEU A 190 -18.90 2.22 -64.14
C LEU A 190 -17.58 2.98 -63.94
N GLY A 191 -17.20 3.82 -64.90
CA GLY A 191 -16.00 4.68 -64.80
C GLY A 191 -16.10 5.68 -63.65
N LYS A 192 -17.23 6.39 -63.55
CA LYS A 192 -17.46 7.36 -62.47
C LYS A 192 -17.60 6.70 -61.10
N ALA A 193 -18.27 5.55 -61.02
CA ALA A 193 -18.42 4.77 -59.78
C ALA A 193 -17.07 4.21 -59.30
N SER A 194 -16.27 3.63 -60.20
CA SER A 194 -14.92 3.13 -59.91
C SER A 194 -14.03 4.22 -59.33
N ALA A 195 -14.09 5.43 -59.89
CA ALA A 195 -13.34 6.58 -59.38
C ALA A 195 -13.74 6.93 -57.92
N LYS A 196 -15.00 6.75 -57.51
CA LYS A 196 -15.43 7.02 -56.11
C LYS A 196 -14.88 6.02 -55.10
N PHE A 197 -14.55 4.80 -55.51
CA PHE A 197 -13.89 3.84 -54.62
C PHE A 197 -12.46 4.25 -54.25
N THR A 198 -11.79 5.06 -55.08
CA THR A 198 -10.44 5.56 -54.78
C THR A 198 -10.40 6.44 -53.53
N ILE A 199 -11.50 7.15 -53.22
CA ILE A 199 -11.64 7.99 -52.02
C ILE A 199 -11.61 7.11 -50.76
N SER A 200 -12.46 6.07 -50.71
CA SER A 200 -12.47 5.10 -49.61
C SER A 200 -11.16 4.34 -49.49
N LEU A 201 -10.52 3.97 -50.61
CA LEU A 201 -9.22 3.29 -50.60
C LEU A 201 -8.14 4.21 -49.99
N SER A 202 -8.15 5.48 -50.33
CA SER A 202 -7.21 6.47 -49.81
C SER A 202 -7.44 6.74 -48.32
N GLY A 203 -8.70 6.84 -47.89
CA GLY A 203 -9.06 6.95 -46.47
C GLY A 203 -8.63 5.74 -45.64
N LEU A 204 -8.82 4.53 -46.17
CA LEU A 204 -8.35 3.29 -45.55
C LEU A 204 -6.82 3.26 -45.45
N LEU A 205 -6.10 3.59 -46.52
CA LEU A 205 -4.64 3.60 -46.51
C LEU A 205 -4.11 4.62 -45.50
N CYS A 206 -4.66 5.84 -45.47
CA CYS A 206 -4.31 6.85 -44.47
C CYS A 206 -4.59 6.37 -43.04
N SER A 207 -5.73 5.69 -42.82
CA SER A 207 -6.09 5.11 -41.53
C SER A 207 -5.08 4.08 -41.05
N ILE A 208 -4.68 3.14 -41.92
CA ILE A 208 -3.72 2.09 -41.60
C ILE A 208 -2.36 2.71 -41.23
N LEU A 209 -1.87 3.64 -42.05
CA LEU A 209 -0.59 4.32 -41.82
C LEU A 209 -0.61 5.12 -40.52
N LEU A 210 -1.66 5.90 -40.28
CA LEU A 210 -1.78 6.74 -39.08
C LEU A 210 -1.98 5.90 -37.81
N ASN A 211 -2.73 4.80 -37.87
CA ASN A 211 -2.88 3.87 -36.75
C ASN A 211 -1.56 3.20 -36.38
N PHE A 212 -0.83 2.70 -37.38
CA PHE A 212 0.49 2.10 -37.16
C PHE A 212 1.46 3.11 -36.56
N TRP A 213 1.54 4.32 -37.14
CA TRP A 213 2.36 5.40 -36.62
C TRP A 213 2.00 5.80 -35.18
N LEU A 214 0.71 5.92 -34.88
CA LEU A 214 0.23 6.25 -33.53
C LEU A 214 0.65 5.17 -32.53
N LYS A 215 0.48 3.89 -32.85
CA LYS A 215 0.90 2.78 -31.98
C LYS A 215 2.41 2.81 -31.70
N LEU A 216 3.23 3.07 -32.72
CA LEU A 216 4.68 3.21 -32.53
C LEU A 216 5.03 4.39 -31.62
N CYS A 217 4.30 5.52 -31.74
CA CYS A 217 4.52 6.68 -30.89
C CYS A 217 4.12 6.42 -29.43
N VAL A 218 2.99 5.74 -29.21
CA VAL A 218 2.51 5.38 -27.86
C VAL A 218 3.47 4.42 -27.19
N HIS A 219 3.84 3.33 -27.87
CA HIS A 219 4.78 2.34 -27.33
C HIS A 219 6.11 3.00 -26.93
N LYS A 220 6.65 3.89 -27.76
CA LYS A 220 7.88 4.64 -27.41
C LYS A 220 7.73 5.57 -26.22
N ILE A 221 6.54 6.09 -25.93
CA ILE A 221 6.30 6.91 -24.74
C ILE A 221 6.24 6.00 -23.50
N GLU A 222 5.50 4.90 -23.59
CA GLU A 222 5.37 3.89 -22.52
C GLU A 222 6.74 3.31 -22.15
N ASP A 223 7.54 2.90 -23.13
CA ASP A 223 8.91 2.40 -22.90
C ASP A 223 9.80 3.39 -22.15
N GLN A 224 9.62 4.70 -22.38
CA GLN A 224 10.40 5.73 -21.69
C GLN A 224 9.86 6.04 -20.29
N ALA A 225 8.55 5.91 -20.08
CA ALA A 225 7.96 5.97 -18.75
C ALA A 225 8.45 4.80 -17.90
N ASP A 226 8.46 3.59 -18.44
CA ASP A 226 8.96 2.39 -17.77
C ASP A 226 10.47 2.47 -17.50
N ALA A 227 11.25 2.96 -18.48
CA ALA A 227 12.69 3.17 -18.26
C ALA A 227 12.95 4.18 -17.13
N PHE A 228 12.11 5.21 -17.00
CA PHE A 228 12.21 6.19 -15.92
C PHE A 228 11.87 5.60 -14.55
N THR A 229 10.80 4.81 -14.46
CA THR A 229 10.40 4.17 -13.19
C THR A 229 11.42 3.14 -12.74
N VAL A 230 11.92 2.29 -13.64
CA VAL A 230 13.00 1.32 -13.35
C VAL A 230 14.26 2.03 -12.87
N LYS A 231 14.66 3.13 -13.54
CA LYS A 231 15.83 3.92 -13.12
C LYS A 231 15.68 4.51 -11.74
N LEU A 232 14.46 4.90 -11.37
CA LEU A 232 14.17 5.42 -10.05
C LEU A 232 14.19 4.29 -9.00
N GLU A 233 13.57 3.15 -9.29
CA GLU A 233 13.59 1.96 -8.42
C GLU A 233 15.01 1.41 -8.20
N GLU A 234 15.89 1.41 -9.20
CA GLU A 234 17.31 1.01 -9.07
C GLU A 234 18.07 1.84 -8.01
N LYS A 235 17.59 3.05 -7.71
CA LYS A 235 18.23 4.00 -6.78
C LYS A 235 17.53 4.10 -5.43
N MET A 236 16.47 3.33 -5.22
CA MET A 236 15.66 3.34 -4.01
C MET A 236 15.51 1.92 -3.47
N ASP A 237 15.12 1.78 -2.20
CA ASP A 237 14.82 0.47 -1.62
C ASP A 237 13.32 0.29 -1.44
N PHE A 238 12.76 -0.78 -2.02
CA PHE A 238 11.33 -1.07 -1.92
C PHE A 238 11.05 -1.84 -0.63
N ILE A 239 10.18 -1.28 0.21
CA ILE A 239 9.62 -1.98 1.37
C ILE A 239 8.21 -2.42 1.02
N SER A 240 7.97 -3.73 1.04
CA SER A 240 6.61 -4.26 1.04
C SER A 240 6.01 -4.22 2.44
N LEU A 241 4.68 -4.11 2.53
CA LEU A 241 3.97 -4.14 3.81
C LEU A 241 4.16 -5.49 4.51
N GLU A 242 4.21 -6.58 3.75
CA GLU A 242 4.47 -7.94 4.24
C GLU A 242 5.87 -8.04 4.84
N GLY A 243 6.88 -7.48 4.17
CA GLY A 243 8.25 -7.48 4.67
C GLY A 243 8.42 -6.58 5.91
N LEU A 244 7.67 -5.49 6.00
CA LEU A 244 7.63 -4.66 7.20
C LEU A 244 6.95 -5.38 8.36
N ALA A 245 5.83 -6.06 8.12
CA ALA A 245 5.12 -6.86 9.11
C ALA A 245 6.00 -8.00 9.64
N GLU A 246 6.75 -8.68 8.76
CA GLU A 246 7.72 -9.70 9.18
C GLU A 246 8.84 -9.11 10.07
N LYS A 247 9.41 -7.96 9.69
CA LYS A 247 10.42 -7.28 10.52
C LYS A 247 9.87 -6.87 11.88
N GLN A 248 8.62 -6.39 11.92
CA GLN A 248 7.96 -6.04 13.17
C GLN A 248 7.71 -7.27 14.05
N LEU A 249 7.28 -8.40 13.46
CA LEU A 249 7.10 -9.65 14.17
C LEU A 249 8.41 -10.13 14.81
N ARG A 250 9.51 -10.14 14.04
CA ARG A 250 10.84 -10.51 14.57
C ARG A 250 11.30 -9.59 15.68
N ALA A 251 11.11 -8.27 15.55
CA ALA A 251 11.48 -7.33 16.61
C ALA A 251 10.69 -7.56 17.91
N VAL A 252 9.40 -7.94 17.81
CA VAL A 252 8.57 -8.29 18.96
C VAL A 252 9.00 -9.63 19.59
N GLU A 253 9.36 -10.62 18.76
CA GLU A 253 9.91 -11.89 19.24
C GLU A 253 11.22 -11.67 20.00
N ASP A 254 12.16 -10.91 19.43
CA ASP A 254 13.43 -10.56 20.06
C ASP A 254 13.23 -9.80 21.37
N GLN A 255 12.36 -8.79 21.38
CA GLN A 255 12.02 -8.04 22.62
C GLN A 255 11.42 -8.96 23.70
N THR A 256 10.64 -9.96 23.30
CA THR A 256 10.05 -10.94 24.24
C THR A 256 11.13 -11.84 24.85
N LEU A 257 12.14 -12.22 24.06
CA LEU A 257 13.30 -12.97 24.55
C LEU A 257 14.11 -12.13 25.54
N ASP A 258 14.40 -10.87 25.20
CA ASP A 258 15.13 -9.95 26.08
C ASP A 258 14.38 -9.70 27.40
N MET A 259 13.05 -9.55 27.35
CA MET A 259 12.25 -9.35 28.55
C MET A 259 12.24 -10.59 29.45
N LYS A 260 12.22 -11.80 28.88
CA LYS A 260 12.36 -13.04 29.64
C LYS A 260 13.72 -13.10 30.34
N ASP A 261 14.79 -12.76 29.62
CA ASP A 261 16.14 -12.76 30.18
C ASP A 261 16.29 -11.72 31.31
N LEU A 262 15.74 -10.52 31.13
CA LEU A 262 15.71 -9.48 32.17
C LEU A 262 14.94 -9.92 33.41
N ILE A 263 13.76 -10.55 33.25
CA ILE A 263 12.97 -11.08 34.37
C ILE A 263 13.74 -12.18 35.11
N THR A 264 14.36 -13.11 34.37
CA THR A 264 15.18 -14.18 34.96
C THR A 264 16.38 -13.61 35.72
N THR A 265 17.09 -12.64 35.14
CA THR A 265 18.25 -11.99 35.76
C THR A 265 17.85 -11.20 37.01
N MET A 266 16.80 -10.38 36.94
CA MET A 266 16.28 -9.66 38.11
C MET A 266 15.84 -10.59 39.22
N THR A 267 15.17 -11.70 38.90
CA THR A 267 14.74 -12.69 39.89
C THR A 267 15.94 -13.33 40.59
N ALA A 268 17.00 -13.68 39.84
CA ALA A 268 18.22 -14.25 40.40
C ALA A 268 18.95 -13.23 41.30
N GLU A 269 19.15 -12.00 40.84
CA GLU A 269 19.91 -10.97 41.56
C GLU A 269 19.19 -10.39 42.78
N LEU A 270 17.85 -10.31 42.76
CA LEU A 270 17.06 -9.82 43.90
C LEU A 270 16.89 -10.87 45.01
N SER A 271 16.95 -12.17 44.68
CA SER A 271 16.71 -13.25 45.65
C SER A 271 17.82 -13.40 46.71
N ALA A 272 19.08 -13.17 46.33
CA ALA A 272 20.23 -13.38 47.21
C ALA A 272 20.36 -12.33 48.34
N PRO A 273 20.23 -11.01 48.08
CA PRO A 273 20.30 -9.99 49.12
C PRO A 273 19.14 -10.07 50.12
N LEU A 274 17.92 -10.36 49.64
CA LEU A 274 16.73 -10.45 50.49
C LEU A 274 16.84 -11.59 51.52
N LYS A 275 17.39 -12.73 51.12
CA LYS A 275 17.63 -13.85 52.03
C LYS A 275 18.67 -13.53 53.10
N GLN A 276 19.76 -12.86 52.71
CA GLN A 276 20.85 -12.49 53.61
C GLN A 276 20.43 -11.46 54.68
N VAL A 277 19.62 -10.46 54.30
CA VAL A 277 19.11 -9.43 55.23
C VAL A 277 18.16 -10.04 56.28
N THR A 278 17.36 -11.02 55.87
CA THR A 278 16.42 -11.72 56.76
C THR A 278 17.17 -12.57 57.81
N GLU A 279 18.20 -13.30 57.42
CA GLU A 279 19.01 -14.12 58.33
C GLU A 279 19.85 -13.28 59.31
N SER A 280 20.42 -12.15 58.86
CA SER A 280 21.21 -11.27 59.72
C SER A 280 20.37 -10.55 60.79
N SER A 281 19.11 -10.23 60.49
CA SER A 281 18.24 -9.49 61.41
C SER A 281 17.84 -10.36 62.61
N ILE A 282 17.59 -11.65 62.39
CA ILE A 282 17.24 -12.62 63.45
C ILE A 282 18.41 -12.80 64.43
N LYS A 283 19.65 -12.86 63.93
CA LYS A 283 20.86 -13.10 64.74
C LYS A 283 21.24 -11.92 65.64
N ASN A 284 20.94 -10.70 65.21
CA ASN A 284 21.25 -9.49 65.98
C ASN A 284 20.29 -9.28 67.16
N ILE A 285 19.03 -9.68 67.01
CA ILE A 285 18.02 -9.65 68.08
C ILE A 285 18.40 -10.63 69.20
N ASP A 286 18.87 -11.83 68.84
CA ASP A 286 19.29 -12.88 69.78
C ASP A 286 20.48 -12.46 70.66
N ASN A 287 21.47 -11.79 70.04
CA ASN A 287 22.65 -11.28 70.76
C ASN A 287 22.33 -10.15 71.76
N MET A 288 21.34 -9.31 71.45
CA MET A 288 20.97 -8.19 72.31
C MET A 288 20.25 -8.65 73.57
N VAL A 289 19.43 -9.69 73.47
CA VAL A 289 18.74 -10.32 74.61
C VAL A 289 19.72 -11.03 75.55
N GLY A 290 20.75 -11.69 75.00
CA GLY A 290 21.77 -12.38 75.81
C GLY A 290 22.65 -11.44 76.65
N LYS A 291 23.12 -10.34 76.07
CA LYS A 291 24.01 -9.38 76.76
C LYS A 291 23.31 -8.56 77.85
N LEU A 292 21.98 -8.43 77.80
CA LEU A 292 21.20 -7.75 78.82
C LEU A 292 21.03 -8.62 80.08
N GLY A 293 21.03 -9.96 79.94
CA GLY A 293 20.97 -10.90 81.05
C GLY A 293 22.29 -11.06 81.82
N GLU A 294 23.43 -10.84 81.16
CA GLU A 294 24.76 -11.11 81.72
C GLU A 294 25.28 -9.96 82.62
N ASN A 295 24.94 -8.71 82.31
CA ASN A 295 25.48 -7.53 82.98
C ASN A 295 24.83 -7.19 84.33
N ILE A 296 23.72 -7.83 84.70
CA ILE A 296 23.00 -7.54 85.96
C ILE A 296 23.58 -8.34 87.15
N THR A 297 24.43 -9.35 86.91
CA THR A 297 24.67 -10.40 87.91
C THR A 297 26.08 -10.39 88.56
N SER A 298 27.06 -9.61 88.07
CA SER A 298 28.46 -9.82 88.48
C SER A 298 29.34 -8.55 88.56
N GLY A 299 29.37 -7.87 89.71
CA GLY A 299 30.57 -7.08 90.04
C GLY A 299 30.44 -6.03 91.14
N LEU A 300 30.67 -6.42 92.40
CA LEU A 300 31.01 -5.44 93.46
C LEU A 300 31.91 -5.95 94.61
N GLY A 301 32.45 -7.18 94.56
CA GLY A 301 33.07 -7.80 95.75
C GLY A 301 34.58 -7.57 95.98
N GLY A 302 35.38 -7.27 94.95
CA GLY A 302 36.85 -7.38 95.04
C GLY A 302 37.65 -6.08 95.03
N ALA A 303 37.00 -4.92 95.15
CA ALA A 303 37.60 -3.63 94.82
C ALA A 303 38.41 -2.98 95.96
N LEU A 304 38.18 -3.36 97.23
CA LEU A 304 38.64 -2.57 98.38
C LEU A 304 40.09 -2.84 98.81
N GLU A 305 40.66 -4.00 98.53
CA GLU A 305 42.01 -4.35 99.01
C GLU A 305 43.13 -3.79 98.12
N LYS A 306 42.85 -3.57 96.83
CA LYS A 306 43.76 -2.90 95.89
C LYS A 306 43.75 -1.36 96.00
N PHE A 307 42.96 -0.82 96.91
CA PHE A 307 42.71 0.61 97.06
C PHE A 307 43.86 1.35 97.76
N CYS A 308 44.42 0.78 98.82
CA CYS A 308 45.40 1.51 99.66
C CYS A 308 46.75 1.71 98.97
N THR A 309 47.25 0.74 98.22
CA THR A 309 48.55 0.86 97.51
C THR A 309 48.45 1.76 96.27
N ARG A 310 47.25 1.89 95.69
CA ARG A 310 47.00 2.75 94.54
C ARG A 310 46.89 4.23 94.90
N ILE A 311 46.70 4.64 96.16
CA ILE A 311 46.45 6.04 96.53
C ILE A 311 47.67 6.95 96.29
N GLU A 312 48.89 6.43 96.48
CA GLU A 312 50.12 7.22 96.29
C GLU A 312 50.51 7.37 94.82
N GLU A 313 50.40 6.29 94.02
CA GLU A 313 50.48 6.35 92.56
C GLU A 313 49.29 7.12 91.95
N ALA A 314 48.11 7.07 92.59
CA ALA A 314 46.93 7.81 92.18
C ALA A 314 47.13 9.31 92.28
N SER A 315 47.93 9.85 93.20
CA SER A 315 48.07 11.32 93.29
C SER A 315 48.72 11.91 92.02
N ASN A 316 49.81 11.30 91.54
CA ASN A 316 50.46 11.71 90.27
C ASN A 316 49.66 11.26 89.03
N ALA A 317 49.02 10.09 89.09
CA ALA A 317 48.14 9.63 88.03
C ALA A 317 46.85 10.47 87.94
N LEU A 318 46.34 11.04 89.03
CA LEU A 318 45.14 11.88 89.08
C LEU A 318 45.37 13.26 88.47
N ASP A 319 46.58 13.82 88.59
CA ASP A 319 46.93 15.08 87.93
C ASP A 319 47.06 14.90 86.40
N THR A 320 47.73 13.81 85.99
CA THR A 320 47.84 13.42 84.58
C THR A 320 46.49 12.95 84.01
N MET A 321 45.65 12.32 84.83
CA MET A 321 44.29 11.91 84.47
C MET A 321 43.34 13.11 84.45
N GLY A 322 43.55 14.13 85.28
CA GLY A 322 42.78 15.38 85.24
C GLY A 322 42.99 16.10 83.91
N THR A 323 44.24 16.21 83.46
CA THR A 323 44.57 16.77 82.14
C THR A 323 44.09 15.89 81.00
N SER A 324 44.27 14.57 81.07
CA SER A 324 43.81 13.63 80.04
C SER A 324 42.28 13.53 79.96
N LEU A 325 41.56 13.57 81.09
CA LEU A 325 40.11 13.61 81.14
C LEU A 325 39.57 14.93 80.62
N GLN A 326 40.24 16.05 80.91
CA GLN A 326 39.85 17.34 80.36
C GLN A 326 40.02 17.39 78.84
N GLN A 327 41.12 16.83 78.33
CA GLN A 327 41.39 16.73 76.90
C GLN A 327 40.44 15.73 76.22
N ALA A 328 40.16 14.59 76.86
CA ALA A 328 39.18 13.61 76.39
C ALA A 328 37.75 14.17 76.41
N ALA A 329 37.38 14.95 77.42
CA ALA A 329 36.08 15.61 77.49
C ALA A 329 35.92 16.66 76.39
N GLN A 330 36.97 17.44 76.09
CA GLN A 330 36.97 18.37 74.96
C GLN A 330 36.89 17.65 73.60
N GLN A 331 37.64 16.57 73.44
CA GLN A 331 37.61 15.75 72.22
C GLN A 331 36.24 15.06 72.05
N PHE A 332 35.66 14.59 73.15
CA PHE A 332 34.34 13.98 73.19
C PHE A 332 33.25 15.00 72.85
N ASP A 333 33.28 16.21 73.42
CA ASP A 333 32.34 17.29 73.08
C ASP A 333 32.43 17.68 71.59
N THR A 334 33.66 17.76 71.06
CA THR A 334 33.90 18.06 69.63
C THR A 334 33.37 16.94 68.73
N THR A 335 33.63 15.69 69.10
CA THR A 335 33.17 14.50 68.35
C THR A 335 31.66 14.36 68.44
N LEU A 336 31.07 14.62 69.60
CA LEU A 336 29.63 14.58 69.82
C LEU A 336 28.93 15.66 68.98
N LYS A 337 29.45 16.89 68.97
CA LYS A 337 28.95 17.97 68.09
C LYS A 337 29.01 17.59 66.60
N ALA A 338 30.13 17.04 66.14
CA ALA A 338 30.29 16.60 64.75
C ALA A 338 29.31 15.44 64.40
N SER A 339 29.11 14.51 65.34
CA SER A 339 28.19 13.39 65.18
C SER A 339 26.73 13.85 65.17
N THR A 340 26.33 14.77 66.06
CA THR A 340 25.00 15.38 66.07
C THR A 340 24.72 16.14 64.78
N GLN A 341 25.70 16.89 64.26
CA GLN A 341 25.56 17.61 62.98
C GLN A 341 25.43 16.65 61.78
N THR A 342 26.14 15.52 61.82
CA THR A 342 26.05 14.47 60.79
C THR A 342 24.71 13.72 60.84
N LEU A 343 24.20 13.44 62.05
CA LEU A 343 22.88 12.86 62.26
C LEU A 343 21.77 13.79 61.76
N ASP A 344 21.86 15.09 62.05
CA ASP A 344 20.91 16.08 61.57
C ASP A 344 20.87 16.14 60.03
N THR A 345 22.05 16.13 59.40
CA THR A 345 22.18 16.04 57.92
C THR A 345 21.59 14.74 57.35
N SER A 346 21.74 13.63 58.06
CA SER A 346 21.21 12.32 57.64
C SER A 346 19.69 12.25 57.78
N VAL A 347 19.12 12.84 58.83
CA VAL A 347 17.68 12.97 59.03
C VAL A 347 17.06 13.81 57.91
N GLN A 348 17.66 14.95 57.56
CA GLN A 348 17.20 15.79 56.45
C GLN A 348 17.23 15.04 55.10
N ARG A 349 18.27 14.23 54.85
CA ARG A 349 18.34 13.40 53.63
C ARG A 349 17.28 12.31 53.60
N LEU A 350 17.01 11.66 54.73
CA LEU A 350 15.96 10.65 54.84
C LEU A 350 14.57 11.26 54.62
N GLU A 351 14.34 12.46 55.14
CA GLU A 351 13.11 13.22 54.90
C GLU A 351 12.96 13.53 53.41
N GLN A 352 14.02 14.01 52.75
CA GLN A 352 14.02 14.27 51.31
C GLN A 352 13.71 13.00 50.49
N VAL A 353 14.37 11.88 50.80
CA VAL A 353 14.13 10.59 50.13
C VAL A 353 12.71 10.09 50.37
N SER A 354 12.17 10.27 51.58
CA SER A 354 10.79 9.92 51.90
C SER A 354 9.79 10.70 51.03
N THR A 355 9.95 12.02 50.90
CA THR A 355 9.11 12.83 50.00
C THR A 355 9.20 12.42 48.53
N GLN A 356 10.39 12.05 48.05
CA GLN A 356 10.58 11.58 46.68
C GLN A 356 9.89 10.22 46.44
N LEU A 357 10.01 9.29 47.39
CA LEU A 357 9.32 8.00 47.34
C LEU A 357 7.80 8.15 47.38
N THR A 358 7.27 9.05 48.20
CA THR A 358 5.82 9.36 48.23
C THR A 358 5.35 9.94 46.89
N THR A 359 6.14 10.83 46.28
CA THR A 359 5.79 11.44 44.98
C THR A 359 5.83 10.41 43.86
N ALA A 360 6.85 9.55 43.83
CA ALA A 360 6.96 8.45 42.86
C ALA A 360 5.84 7.43 43.03
N GLY A 361 5.52 7.04 44.27
CA GLY A 361 4.41 6.13 44.56
C GLY A 361 3.05 6.70 44.12
N LYS A 362 2.86 8.02 44.25
CA LYS A 362 1.65 8.71 43.77
C LYS A 362 1.57 8.72 42.24
N ALA A 363 2.68 9.01 41.55
CA ALA A 363 2.75 8.98 40.09
C ALA A 363 2.47 7.57 39.52
N VAL A 364 3.01 6.53 40.16
CA VAL A 364 2.73 5.12 39.78
C VAL A 364 1.27 4.74 40.07
N GLY A 365 0.73 5.17 41.21
CA GLY A 365 -0.67 4.97 41.59
C GLY A 365 -1.66 5.67 40.64
N GLU A 366 -1.30 6.84 40.10
CA GLU A 366 -2.11 7.59 39.14
C GLU A 366 -1.99 7.06 37.70
N ALA A 367 -0.85 6.46 37.31
CA ALA A 367 -0.64 5.90 35.97
C ALA A 367 -1.21 4.48 35.78
N THR A 368 -1.38 3.71 36.87
CA THR A 368 -1.88 2.33 36.81
C THR A 368 -3.32 2.22 36.28
N PRO A 369 -4.28 3.07 36.69
CA PRO A 369 -5.64 3.06 36.15
C PRO A 369 -5.69 3.40 34.66
N SER A 370 -4.91 4.40 34.21
CA SER A 370 -4.90 4.80 32.79
C SER A 370 -4.30 3.72 31.89
N LEU A 371 -3.29 3.00 32.36
CA LEU A 371 -2.73 1.85 31.65
C LEU A 371 -3.74 0.71 31.57
N LEU A 372 -4.47 0.43 32.66
CA LEU A 372 -5.51 -0.60 32.67
C LEU A 372 -6.67 -0.25 31.72
N GLU A 373 -7.04 1.02 31.66
CA GLU A 373 -8.08 1.53 30.75
C GLU A 373 -7.62 1.48 29.29
N THR A 374 -6.38 1.86 29.01
CA THR A 374 -5.78 1.73 27.66
C THR A 374 -5.71 0.27 27.20
N ILE A 375 -5.36 -0.66 28.10
CA ILE A 375 -5.37 -2.10 27.83
C ILE A 375 -6.79 -2.60 27.55
N LYS A 376 -7.79 -2.16 28.33
CA LYS A 376 -9.21 -2.51 28.09
C LYS A 376 -9.73 -1.98 26.76
N GLU A 377 -9.43 -0.74 26.41
CA GLU A 377 -9.80 -0.16 25.12
C GLU A 377 -9.13 -0.89 23.96
N THR A 378 -7.84 -1.21 24.11
CA THR A 378 -7.09 -1.97 23.11
C THR A 378 -7.68 -3.37 22.92
N ASN A 379 -8.03 -4.07 24.01
CA ASN A 379 -8.63 -5.41 23.93
C ASN A 379 -10.02 -5.38 23.26
N ASN A 380 -10.84 -4.36 23.58
CA ASN A 380 -12.13 -4.14 22.92
C ASN A 380 -11.99 -3.82 21.43
N HIS A 381 -10.96 -3.06 21.05
CA HIS A 381 -10.67 -2.79 19.64
C HIS A 381 -10.21 -4.06 18.90
N SER A 382 -9.32 -4.85 19.50
CA SER A 382 -8.89 -6.14 18.95
C SER A 382 -10.06 -7.12 18.78
N LEU A 383 -10.98 -7.16 19.74
CA LEU A 383 -12.19 -7.99 19.66
C LEU A 383 -13.10 -7.56 18.49
N LYS A 384 -13.32 -6.26 18.30
CA LYS A 384 -14.10 -5.73 17.16
C LYS A 384 -13.44 -6.00 15.82
N ILE A 385 -12.10 -5.91 15.74
CA ILE A 385 -11.34 -6.23 14.53
C ILE A 385 -11.46 -7.73 14.21
N ALA A 386 -11.37 -8.59 15.23
CA ALA A 386 -11.56 -10.03 15.11
C ALA A 386 -12.97 -10.38 14.59
N GLU A 387 -14.01 -9.75 15.14
CA GLU A 387 -15.40 -9.94 14.68
C GLU A 387 -15.64 -9.45 13.25
N GLY A 388 -15.09 -8.29 12.90
CA GLY A 388 -15.10 -7.78 11.52
C GLY A 388 -14.40 -8.74 10.55
N SER A 389 -13.26 -9.31 10.96
CA SER A 389 -12.50 -10.28 10.17
C SER A 389 -13.28 -11.58 9.94
N VAL A 390 -13.97 -12.10 10.97
CA VAL A 390 -14.86 -13.27 10.83
C VAL A 390 -16.01 -12.98 9.87
N SER A 391 -16.60 -11.79 9.93
CA SER A 391 -17.67 -11.38 9.02
C SER A 391 -17.17 -11.32 7.57
N MET A 392 -16.00 -10.73 7.33
CA MET A 392 -15.39 -10.67 6.00
C MET A 392 -15.02 -12.05 5.45
N VAL A 393 -14.48 -12.93 6.30
CA VAL A 393 -14.18 -14.33 5.96
C VAL A 393 -15.43 -15.09 5.53
N ASN A 394 -16.53 -14.93 6.29
CA ASN A 394 -17.80 -15.57 5.94
C ASN A 394 -18.40 -14.99 4.66
N ALA A 395 -18.32 -13.68 4.45
CA ALA A 395 -18.77 -13.04 3.21
C ALA A 395 -17.99 -13.56 2.00
N ALA A 396 -16.65 -13.63 2.10
CA ALA A 396 -15.80 -14.17 1.04
C ALA A 396 -16.11 -15.66 0.75
N LYS A 397 -16.34 -16.47 1.78
CA LYS A 397 -16.75 -17.88 1.64
C LYS A 397 -18.06 -18.01 0.86
N THR A 398 -19.04 -17.17 1.16
CA THR A 398 -20.33 -17.15 0.47
C THR A 398 -20.15 -16.77 -1.01
N THR A 399 -19.49 -15.64 -1.30
CA THR A 399 -19.27 -15.18 -2.68
C THR A 399 -18.50 -16.20 -3.53
N ILE A 400 -17.46 -16.82 -2.99
CA ILE A 400 -16.70 -17.86 -3.71
C ILE A 400 -17.58 -19.09 -4.02
N THR A 401 -18.48 -19.45 -3.09
CA THR A 401 -19.41 -20.56 -3.29
C THR A 401 -20.43 -20.23 -4.38
N GLU A 402 -20.96 -19.01 -4.40
CA GLU A 402 -21.86 -18.51 -5.45
C GLU A 402 -21.17 -18.46 -6.82
N GLU A 403 -19.93 -17.95 -6.90
CA GLU A 403 -19.17 -17.92 -8.16
C GLU A 403 -18.90 -19.33 -8.71
N LYS A 404 -18.62 -20.30 -7.83
CA LYS A 404 -18.46 -21.71 -8.24
C LYS A 404 -19.75 -22.29 -8.80
N GLU A 405 -20.89 -22.00 -8.18
CA GLU A 405 -22.19 -22.48 -8.65
C GLU A 405 -22.47 -21.95 -10.06
N ILE A 406 -22.24 -20.66 -10.28
CA ILE A 406 -22.35 -20.00 -11.59
C ILE A 406 -21.38 -20.61 -12.62
N VAL A 407 -20.12 -20.85 -12.25
CA VAL A 407 -19.13 -21.48 -13.13
C VAL A 407 -19.56 -22.90 -13.49
N THR A 408 -20.06 -23.68 -12.52
CA THR A 408 -20.52 -25.06 -12.73
C THR A 408 -21.74 -25.09 -13.65
N GLU A 409 -22.71 -24.20 -13.44
CA GLU A 409 -23.88 -24.04 -14.29
C GLU A 409 -23.48 -23.66 -15.72
N THR A 410 -22.55 -22.69 -15.87
CA THR A 410 -22.03 -22.27 -17.17
C THR A 410 -21.29 -23.41 -17.88
N MET A 411 -20.51 -24.22 -17.16
CA MET A 411 -19.83 -25.39 -17.73
C MET A 411 -20.83 -26.45 -18.20
N ASN A 412 -21.92 -26.68 -17.45
CA ASN A 412 -22.97 -27.61 -17.85
C ASN A 412 -23.72 -27.11 -19.09
N ALA A 413 -24.07 -25.82 -19.14
CA ALA A 413 -24.66 -25.19 -20.32
C ALA A 413 -23.73 -25.28 -21.54
N LEU A 414 -22.42 -25.10 -21.35
CA LEU A 414 -21.43 -25.26 -22.41
C LEU A 414 -21.36 -26.71 -22.92
N ARG A 415 -21.38 -27.70 -22.00
CA ARG A 415 -21.43 -29.14 -22.34
C ARG A 415 -22.69 -29.47 -23.15
N ASP A 416 -23.84 -28.96 -22.76
CA ASP A 416 -25.11 -29.16 -23.48
C ASP A 416 -25.09 -28.51 -24.87
N LEU A 417 -24.51 -27.31 -24.98
CA LEU A 417 -24.38 -26.60 -26.24
C LEU A 417 -23.47 -27.38 -27.20
N ILE A 418 -22.32 -27.87 -26.72
CA ILE A 418 -21.40 -28.73 -27.47
C ILE A 418 -22.11 -30.01 -27.96
N ARG A 419 -22.88 -30.67 -27.09
CA ARG A 419 -23.63 -31.89 -27.43
C ARG A 419 -24.70 -31.63 -28.49
N SER A 420 -25.41 -30.50 -28.40
CA SER A 420 -26.38 -30.06 -29.40
C SER A 420 -25.71 -29.70 -30.74
N PHE A 421 -24.46 -29.23 -30.69
CA PHE A 421 -23.68 -28.82 -31.85
C PHE A 421 -23.08 -30.03 -32.57
N GLU A 422 -22.64 -31.05 -31.82
CA GLU A 422 -22.19 -32.35 -32.33
C GLU A 422 -23.26 -33.05 -33.17
N SER A 423 -24.49 -33.10 -32.63
CA SER A 423 -25.65 -33.68 -33.34
C SER A 423 -25.95 -32.96 -34.67
N ARG A 424 -25.57 -31.68 -34.81
CA ARG A 424 -25.75 -30.89 -36.03
C ARG A 424 -24.54 -30.97 -36.97
N ALA A 425 -23.33 -31.08 -36.42
CA ALA A 425 -22.09 -31.20 -37.18
C ALA A 425 -21.97 -32.55 -37.91
N ALA A 426 -22.54 -33.62 -37.35
CA ALA A 426 -22.64 -34.94 -38.00
C ALA A 426 -23.43 -34.93 -39.33
N ALA A 427 -24.13 -33.84 -39.66
CA ALA A 427 -24.84 -33.65 -40.93
C ALA A 427 -24.02 -32.94 -42.02
N TYR A 428 -22.77 -32.55 -41.75
CA TYR A 428 -21.88 -31.84 -42.69
C TYR A 428 -20.66 -32.66 -43.10
N ASP A 429 -20.18 -32.46 -44.32
CA ASP A 429 -19.13 -33.26 -44.98
C ASP A 429 -17.76 -33.25 -44.24
N GLY A 430 -17.03 -34.37 -44.33
CA GLY A 430 -15.99 -34.84 -43.40
C GLY A 430 -14.76 -33.95 -43.09
N GLN A 431 -14.54 -32.81 -43.76
CA GLN A 431 -13.49 -31.85 -43.34
C GLN A 431 -13.95 -30.94 -42.20
N LEU A 432 -15.23 -30.55 -42.19
CA LEU A 432 -15.83 -29.81 -41.08
C LEU A 432 -15.90 -30.70 -39.83
N GLU A 433 -16.29 -31.96 -39.99
CA GLU A 433 -16.31 -32.95 -38.89
C GLU A 433 -14.96 -33.06 -38.17
N LYS A 434 -13.86 -33.06 -38.92
CA LYS A 434 -12.50 -33.18 -38.36
C LYS A 434 -12.09 -31.93 -37.58
N ALA A 435 -12.37 -30.74 -38.11
CA ALA A 435 -12.13 -29.47 -37.40
C ALA A 435 -13.02 -29.35 -36.14
N PHE A 436 -14.25 -29.84 -36.20
CA PHE A 436 -15.17 -29.87 -35.06
C PHE A 436 -14.71 -30.82 -33.95
N LYS A 437 -14.21 -32.01 -34.30
CA LYS A 437 -13.61 -32.93 -33.32
C LYS A 437 -12.42 -32.30 -32.60
N THR A 438 -11.58 -31.55 -33.31
CA THR A 438 -10.46 -30.80 -32.69
C THR A 438 -10.96 -29.71 -31.76
N TYR A 439 -11.98 -28.95 -32.16
CA TYR A 439 -12.56 -27.91 -31.29
C TYR A 439 -13.23 -28.50 -30.04
N GLN A 440 -13.95 -29.61 -30.18
CA GLN A 440 -14.54 -30.35 -29.05
C GLN A 440 -13.49 -30.80 -28.04
N ASP A 441 -12.40 -31.40 -28.52
CA ASP A 441 -11.32 -31.88 -27.66
C ASP A 441 -10.66 -30.74 -26.87
N GLU A 442 -10.49 -29.57 -27.51
CA GLU A 442 -9.92 -28.40 -26.84
C GLU A 442 -10.89 -27.75 -25.84
N VAL A 443 -12.19 -27.72 -26.14
CA VAL A 443 -13.20 -27.22 -25.19
C VAL A 443 -13.36 -28.18 -24.01
N ALA A 444 -13.34 -29.50 -24.24
CA ALA A 444 -13.37 -30.50 -23.17
C ALA A 444 -12.16 -30.37 -22.23
N LYS A 445 -10.94 -30.21 -22.78
CA LYS A 445 -9.73 -29.93 -21.99
C LYS A 445 -9.83 -28.62 -21.21
N THR A 446 -10.48 -27.61 -21.79
CA THR A 446 -10.65 -26.31 -21.13
C THR A 446 -11.64 -26.38 -19.97
N ILE A 447 -12.75 -27.10 -20.14
CA ILE A 447 -13.70 -27.40 -19.06
C ILE A 447 -13.01 -28.15 -17.91
N ASP A 448 -12.23 -29.20 -18.22
CA ASP A 448 -11.51 -29.99 -17.23
C ASP A 448 -10.42 -29.16 -16.49
N ARG A 449 -9.73 -28.28 -17.22
CA ARG A 449 -8.81 -27.30 -16.59
C ARG A 449 -9.56 -26.33 -15.66
N LEU A 450 -10.73 -25.84 -16.06
CA LEU A 450 -11.53 -24.92 -15.26
C LEU A 450 -12.09 -25.59 -14.00
N GLU A 451 -12.55 -26.84 -14.12
CA GLU A 451 -13.08 -27.65 -13.02
C GLU A 451 -12.00 -27.94 -11.97
N ARG A 452 -10.80 -28.35 -12.43
CA ARG A 452 -9.63 -28.52 -11.55
C ARG A 452 -9.17 -27.22 -10.91
N HIS A 453 -9.22 -26.11 -11.64
CA HIS A 453 -8.88 -24.80 -11.08
C HIS A 453 -9.89 -24.35 -10.02
N GLY A 454 -11.19 -24.46 -10.29
CA GLY A 454 -12.26 -24.10 -9.35
C GLY A 454 -12.22 -24.93 -8.06
N SER A 455 -11.98 -26.25 -8.17
CA SER A 455 -11.80 -27.11 -6.99
C SER A 455 -10.55 -26.73 -6.19
N GLY A 456 -9.41 -26.56 -6.86
CA GLY A 456 -8.14 -26.25 -6.18
C GLY A 456 -8.11 -24.86 -5.53
N VAL A 457 -8.83 -23.89 -6.10
CA VAL A 457 -9.02 -22.56 -5.50
C VAL A 457 -9.82 -22.70 -4.20
N GLN A 458 -10.92 -23.48 -4.19
CA GLN A 458 -11.73 -23.64 -2.99
C GLN A 458 -11.02 -24.37 -1.86
N ASP A 459 -10.25 -25.42 -2.16
CA ASP A 459 -9.52 -26.17 -1.12
C ASP A 459 -8.52 -25.25 -0.39
N ARG A 460 -7.78 -24.43 -1.16
CA ARG A 460 -6.84 -23.44 -0.61
C ARG A 460 -7.53 -22.33 0.17
N PHE A 461 -8.70 -21.88 -0.29
CA PHE A 461 -9.46 -20.87 0.45
C PHE A 461 -10.04 -21.44 1.74
N VAL A 462 -10.59 -22.66 1.74
CA VAL A 462 -11.09 -23.31 2.96
C VAL A 462 -9.96 -23.51 3.97
N GLU A 463 -8.76 -23.88 3.51
CA GLU A 463 -7.56 -23.98 4.35
C GLU A 463 -7.15 -22.62 4.93
N ALA A 464 -7.04 -21.58 4.10
CA ALA A 464 -6.67 -20.23 4.54
C ALA A 464 -7.70 -19.63 5.51
N LEU A 465 -8.99 -19.88 5.28
CA LEU A 465 -10.06 -19.45 6.17
C LEU A 465 -10.03 -20.20 7.50
N GLY A 466 -9.68 -21.49 7.51
CA GLY A 466 -9.50 -22.27 8.73
C GLY A 466 -8.34 -21.75 9.60
N VAL A 467 -7.23 -21.35 8.97
CA VAL A 467 -6.10 -20.72 9.67
C VAL A 467 -6.51 -19.38 10.26
N LEU A 468 -7.18 -18.52 9.48
CA LEU A 468 -7.67 -17.22 9.97
C LEU A 468 -8.67 -17.38 11.12
N GLN A 469 -9.59 -18.35 11.03
CA GLN A 469 -10.54 -18.63 12.10
C GLN A 469 -9.82 -19.08 13.38
N THR A 470 -8.81 -19.94 13.26
CA THR A 470 -7.99 -20.40 14.40
C THR A 470 -7.24 -19.25 15.07
N VAL A 471 -6.65 -18.35 14.28
CA VAL A 471 -5.94 -17.16 14.80
C VAL A 471 -6.92 -16.23 15.54
N ILE A 472 -8.13 -16.05 15.00
CA ILE A 472 -9.16 -15.21 15.61
C ILE A 472 -9.71 -15.83 16.91
N GLU A 473 -9.96 -17.15 16.94
CA GLU A 473 -10.39 -17.84 18.15
C GLU A 473 -9.33 -17.79 19.27
N ASN A 474 -8.05 -17.91 18.91
CA ASN A 474 -6.95 -17.75 19.84
C ASN A 474 -6.77 -16.31 20.34
N ALA A 475 -7.13 -15.30 19.55
CA ALA A 475 -7.12 -13.90 19.99
C ALA A 475 -8.27 -13.57 20.95
N LYS A 476 -9.43 -14.24 20.81
CA LYS A 476 -10.59 -14.06 21.69
C LYS A 476 -10.39 -14.61 23.11
N SER A 477 -9.47 -15.55 23.32
CA SER A 477 -9.24 -16.19 24.63
C SER A 477 -8.33 -15.38 25.57
N PHE A 478 -7.81 -14.24 25.13
CA PHE A 478 -6.92 -13.41 25.94
C PHE A 478 -7.71 -12.46 26.87
N GLU A 479 -8.05 -12.94 28.06
CA GLU A 479 -8.48 -12.08 29.18
C GLU A 479 -7.28 -11.77 30.09
N PRO A 480 -6.88 -10.49 30.26
CA PRO A 480 -5.91 -10.13 31.28
C PRO A 480 -6.55 -10.31 32.66
N GLU A 481 -6.05 -11.27 33.46
CA GLU A 481 -6.46 -11.46 34.86
C GLU A 481 -6.23 -10.16 35.65
N SER A 482 -7.29 -9.38 35.86
CA SER A 482 -7.26 -8.25 36.77
C SER A 482 -7.54 -8.72 38.20
N ILE A 483 -6.49 -8.72 39.02
CA ILE A 483 -6.50 -8.45 40.47
C ILE A 483 -7.21 -9.48 41.38
N ALA A 484 -6.35 -10.22 42.08
CA ALA A 484 -6.46 -10.63 43.49
C ALA A 484 -7.88 -10.68 44.09
N LYS A 485 -8.36 -11.91 44.24
CA LYS A 485 -9.27 -12.35 45.30
C LYS A 485 -8.88 -11.66 46.62
N SER A 486 -9.65 -10.67 47.06
CA SER A 486 -9.55 -10.15 48.41
C SER A 486 -9.91 -11.27 49.36
N THR A 487 -8.90 -11.84 50.01
CA THR A 487 -9.07 -12.73 51.15
C THR A 487 -9.76 -11.92 52.25
N ASN A 488 -11.08 -12.08 52.37
CA ASN A 488 -11.86 -11.54 53.46
C ASN A 488 -11.65 -12.47 54.67
N GLU A 489 -10.52 -12.33 55.36
CA GLU A 489 -10.34 -12.82 56.72
C GLU A 489 -10.31 -11.61 57.65
N GLY A 490 -11.28 -11.54 58.57
CA GLY A 490 -11.27 -10.56 59.66
C GLY A 490 -12.61 -9.90 59.91
N GLU A 491 -13.64 -10.68 60.24
CA GLU A 491 -14.81 -10.18 60.96
C GLU A 491 -14.45 -10.14 62.46
N PRO A 492 -14.40 -8.97 63.13
CA PRO A 492 -14.34 -8.92 64.58
C PRO A 492 -15.78 -8.90 65.10
N ASN A 493 -16.22 -10.01 65.69
CA ASN A 493 -17.45 -9.98 66.49
C ASN A 493 -17.18 -9.16 67.76
N GLU A 494 -17.74 -7.95 67.75
CA GLU A 494 -17.98 -7.12 68.92
C GLU A 494 -18.84 -7.88 69.94
N VAL A 495 -18.37 -7.83 71.17
CA VAL A 495 -19.14 -8.14 72.37
C VAL A 495 -19.96 -6.89 72.69
N GLU A 496 -21.29 -7.00 72.65
CA GLU A 496 -22.14 -6.12 73.44
C GLU A 496 -23.40 -6.86 73.95
N THR A 497 -23.47 -6.93 75.29
CA THR A 497 -24.62 -7.07 76.21
C THR A 497 -25.48 -8.34 76.20
#